data_AF-A0A6P5TZP4-F1
#
_entry.id   AF-A0A6P5TZP4-F1
#
_cell.length_a   1.000
_cell.length_b   1.000
_cell.length_c   1.000
_cell.angle_alpha   90.00
_cell.angle_beta   90.00
_cell.angle_gamma   90.00
#
_symmetry.space_group_name_H-M   'P 1'
#
loop_
_entity.id
_entity.type
_entity.pdbx_description
1 polymer ?
#
loop_
_entity_poly.entity_id
_entity_poly.type
_entity_poly.pdbx_seq_one_letter_code
_entity_poly.pdbx_strand_id
1 'polypeptide(L)'
;MDIVQKLEEIIDHFVKQASSLEGSALGSLVAEATSHPSLFAFSEILAVPNVLQLEGTETSVNLDVLRLFSQGTWSDYKSERAKLASSFVNL
;
A
#
# COMPACT_ATOMS: atom_id res chain seq x y z
N MET A 1 -4.15 25.31 -9.72
CA MET A 1 -4.69 24.09 -9.08
C MET A 1 -3.70 23.69 -8.02
N ASP A 2 -4.11 23.75 -6.77
CA ASP A 2 -3.28 23.41 -5.62
C ASP A 2 -2.90 21.93 -5.67
N ILE A 3 -1.60 21.64 -5.52
CA ILE A 3 -1.03 20.29 -5.54
C ILE A 3 -1.74 19.38 -4.51
N VAL A 4 -2.20 19.98 -3.40
CA VAL A 4 -2.96 19.31 -2.34
C VAL A 4 -4.31 18.78 -2.84
N GLN A 5 -5.10 19.58 -3.58
CA GLN A 5 -6.39 19.12 -4.10
C GLN A 5 -6.23 17.95 -5.06
N LYS A 6 -5.19 17.99 -5.90
CA LYS A 6 -4.91 16.90 -6.83
C LYS A 6 -4.50 15.60 -6.11
N LEU A 7 -3.81 15.71 -4.97
CA LEU A 7 -3.49 14.57 -4.12
C LEU A 7 -4.75 13.98 -3.48
N GLU A 8 -5.64 14.83 -2.96
CA GLU A 8 -6.92 14.41 -2.39
C GLU A 8 -7.78 13.67 -3.42
N GLU A 9 -7.87 14.17 -4.65
CA GLU A 9 -8.60 13.51 -5.75
C GLU A 9 -8.03 12.12 -6.08
N ILE A 10 -6.70 11.99 -6.09
CA ILE A 10 -6.04 10.70 -6.35
C ILE A 10 -6.33 9.72 -5.22
N ILE A 11 -6.21 10.14 -3.96
CA ILE A 11 -6.48 9.28 -2.80
C ILE A 11 -7.94 8.83 -2.79
N ASP A 12 -8.88 9.76 -2.97
CA ASP A 12 -10.31 9.48 -3.02
C ASP A 12 -10.67 8.50 -4.15
N HIS A 13 -10.02 8.63 -5.32
CA HIS A 13 -10.18 7.68 -6.42
C HIS A 13 -9.80 6.26 -6.01
N PHE A 14 -8.61 6.07 -5.42
CA PHE A 14 -8.15 4.74 -4.99
C PHE A 14 -9.01 4.17 -3.86
N VAL A 15 -9.43 4.99 -2.89
CA VAL A 15 -10.31 4.55 -1.78
C VAL A 15 -11.66 4.07 -2.30
N LYS A 16 -12.27 4.81 -3.24
CA LYS A 16 -13.54 4.42 -3.86
C LYS A 16 -13.41 3.11 -4.63
N GLN A 17 -12.34 2.97 -5.43
CA GLN A 17 -12.11 1.72 -6.15
C GLN A 17 -11.86 0.56 -5.20
N ALA A 18 -11.02 0.74 -4.18
CA ALA A 18 -10.72 -0.29 -3.19
C ALA A 18 -11.98 -0.76 -2.44
N SER A 19 -12.93 0.15 -2.19
CA SER A 19 -14.21 -0.17 -1.55
C SER A 19 -15.16 -0.95 -2.46
N SER A 20 -14.96 -0.90 -3.78
CA SER A 20 -15.81 -1.55 -4.79
C SER A 20 -15.22 -2.83 -5.38
N LEU A 21 -13.90 -3.04 -5.24
CA LEU A 21 -13.17 -4.16 -5.79
C LEU A 21 -12.89 -5.22 -4.72
N GLU A 22 -12.73 -6.47 -5.17
CA GLU A 22 -12.41 -7.63 -4.34
C GLU A 22 -11.40 -8.55 -5.04
N GLY A 23 -10.75 -9.43 -4.25
CA GLY A 23 -9.86 -10.47 -4.76
C GLY A 23 -8.72 -9.94 -5.65
N SER A 24 -8.50 -10.60 -6.80
CA SER A 24 -7.41 -10.24 -7.70
C SER A 24 -7.48 -8.81 -8.25
N ALA A 25 -8.69 -8.26 -8.45
CA ALA A 25 -8.84 -6.90 -8.95
C ALA A 25 -8.38 -5.85 -7.93
N LEU A 26 -8.65 -6.11 -6.65
CA LEU A 26 -8.16 -5.29 -5.55
C LEU A 26 -6.64 -5.38 -5.42
N GLY A 27 -6.07 -6.57 -5.63
CA GLY A 27 -4.61 -6.74 -5.63
C GLY A 27 -3.91 -5.91 -6.72
N SER A 28 -4.48 -5.86 -7.92
CA SER A 28 -3.99 -4.99 -9.01
C SER A 28 -4.08 -3.51 -8.67
N LEU A 29 -5.18 -3.08 -8.04
CA LEU A 29 -5.35 -1.69 -7.61
C LEU A 29 -4.27 -1.28 -6.59
N VAL A 30 -3.97 -2.16 -5.63
CA VAL A 30 -2.93 -1.92 -4.62
C VAL A 30 -1.53 -1.84 -5.26
N ALA A 31 -1.25 -2.68 -6.26
CA ALA A 31 0.00 -2.59 -7.02
C ALA A 31 0.13 -1.26 -7.78
N GLU A 32 -0.98 -0.79 -8.35
CA GLU A 32 -1.03 0.51 -9.05
C GLU A 32 -0.82 1.67 -8.07
N ALA A 33 -1.51 1.67 -6.92
CA ALA A 33 -1.37 2.69 -5.90
C ALA A 33 0.09 2.79 -5.40
N THR A 34 0.72 1.66 -5.08
CA THR A 34 2.12 1.63 -4.59
C THR A 34 3.15 2.03 -5.65
N SER A 35 2.80 1.94 -6.93
CA SER A 35 3.66 2.36 -8.06
C SER A 35 3.39 3.81 -8.52
N HIS A 36 2.38 4.47 -7.96
CA HIS A 36 1.93 5.77 -8.44
C HIS A 36 2.87 6.90 -7.95
N PRO A 37 3.56 7.64 -8.85
CA PRO A 37 4.66 8.53 -8.49
C PRO A 37 4.26 9.75 -7.67
N SER A 38 2.97 10.09 -7.67
CA SER A 38 2.41 11.21 -6.91
C SER A 38 1.68 10.77 -5.64
N LEU A 39 1.62 9.47 -5.33
CA LEU A 39 0.89 8.97 -4.17
C LEU A 39 1.89 8.65 -3.05
N PHE A 40 1.78 9.40 -1.96
CA PHE A 40 2.68 9.26 -0.80
C PHE A 40 1.93 8.95 0.49
N ALA A 41 0.60 9.11 0.50
CA ALA A 41 -0.26 8.84 1.64
C ALA A 41 -1.10 7.59 1.34
N PHE A 42 -0.90 6.56 2.14
CA PHE A 42 -1.49 5.23 1.92
C PHE A 42 -2.40 4.78 3.07
N SER A 43 -2.45 5.53 4.17
CA SER A 43 -3.27 5.22 5.34
C SER A 43 -4.76 5.15 5.02
N GLU A 44 -5.25 6.07 4.18
CA GLU A 44 -6.65 6.11 3.72
C GLU A 44 -7.02 4.86 2.92
N ILE A 45 -6.12 4.41 2.02
CA ILE A 45 -6.33 3.21 1.21
C ILE A 45 -6.26 1.95 2.07
N LEU A 46 -5.29 1.87 2.99
CA LEU A 46 -5.14 0.74 3.91
C LEU A 46 -6.32 0.63 4.89
N ALA A 47 -6.96 1.74 5.25
CA ALA A 47 -8.12 1.76 6.13
C ALA A 47 -9.38 1.12 5.50
N VAL A 48 -9.37 0.87 4.18
CA VAL A 48 -10.48 0.20 3.49
C VAL A 48 -10.53 -1.27 3.91
N PRO A 49 -11.65 -1.76 4.49
CA PRO A 49 -11.75 -3.14 4.99
C PRO A 49 -11.46 -4.21 3.95
N ASN A 50 -11.83 -3.97 2.69
CA ASN A 50 -11.57 -4.90 1.59
C ASN A 50 -10.07 -5.14 1.40
N VAL A 51 -9.22 -4.12 1.61
CA VAL A 51 -7.77 -4.23 1.44
C VAL A 51 -7.17 -5.21 2.44
N LEU A 52 -7.73 -5.30 3.65
CA LEU A 52 -7.30 -6.28 4.65
C LEU A 52 -7.62 -7.74 4.24
N GLN A 53 -8.58 -7.95 3.34
CA GLN A 53 -8.92 -9.29 2.83
C GLN A 53 -7.83 -9.86 1.90
N LEU A 54 -6.90 -9.02 1.43
CA LEU A 54 -5.75 -9.47 0.64
C LEU A 54 -4.66 -10.14 1.50
N GLU A 55 -4.78 -10.12 2.83
CA GLU A 55 -3.89 -10.88 3.70
C GLU A 55 -3.92 -12.39 3.39
N GLY A 56 -2.75 -13.01 3.31
CA GLY A 56 -2.62 -14.44 2.97
C GLY A 56 -2.80 -14.77 1.49
N THR A 57 -3.00 -13.77 0.62
CA THR A 57 -3.01 -13.94 -0.84
C THR A 57 -1.62 -13.67 -1.44
N GLU A 58 -1.46 -13.96 -2.73
CA GLU A 58 -0.24 -13.61 -3.50
C GLU A 58 0.05 -12.09 -3.49
N THR A 59 -0.95 -11.25 -3.20
CA THR A 59 -0.79 -9.79 -3.14
C THR A 59 -0.39 -9.27 -1.75
N SER A 60 -0.15 -10.17 -0.79
CA SER A 60 0.26 -9.83 0.58
C SER A 60 1.52 -8.95 0.64
N VAL A 61 2.48 -9.14 -0.27
CA VAL A 61 3.68 -8.30 -0.39
C VAL A 61 3.35 -6.81 -0.59
N ASN A 62 2.36 -6.49 -1.41
CA ASN A 62 2.01 -5.09 -1.66
C ASN A 62 1.26 -4.47 -0.47
N LEU A 63 0.57 -5.31 0.31
CA LEU A 63 -0.10 -4.95 1.55
C LEU A 63 0.92 -4.58 2.64
N ASP A 64 2.01 -5.34 2.75
CA ASP A 64 3.11 -5.06 3.67
C ASP A 64 3.82 -3.75 3.31
N VAL A 65 3.97 -3.47 2.01
CA VAL A 65 4.50 -2.19 1.51
C VAL A 65 3.56 -1.03 1.89
N LEU A 66 2.25 -1.17 1.67
CA LEU A 66 1.25 -0.18 2.10
C LEU A 66 1.35 0.11 3.61
N ARG A 67 1.47 -0.93 4.43
CA ARG A 67 1.64 -0.82 5.89
C ARG A 67 2.93 -0.09 6.27
N LEU A 68 4.04 -0.42 5.60
CA LEU A 68 5.32 0.22 5.82
C LEU A 68 5.25 1.72 5.52
N PHE A 69 4.59 2.10 4.42
CA PHE A 69 4.43 3.52 4.06
C PHE A 69 3.39 4.25 4.93
N SER A 70 2.35 3.57 5.42
CA SER A 70 1.30 4.22 6.22
C SER A 70 1.67 4.39 7.70
N GLN A 71 2.55 3.55 8.24
CA GLN A 71 2.93 3.55 9.66
C GLN A 71 4.39 3.93 9.90
N GLY A 72 5.23 3.89 8.87
CA GLY A 72 6.67 3.97 9.01
C GLY A 72 7.22 5.37 9.18
N THR A 73 7.99 5.57 10.25
CA THR A 73 9.06 6.55 10.28
C THR A 73 10.30 6.00 9.55
N TRP A 74 11.26 6.85 9.16
CA TRP A 74 12.51 6.41 8.49
C TRP A 74 13.27 5.29 9.24
N SER A 75 13.07 5.17 10.55
CA SER A 75 13.63 4.10 11.39
C SER A 75 12.97 2.73 11.17
N ASP A 76 11.68 2.71 10.86
CA ASP A 76 10.92 1.49 10.62
C ASP A 76 11.29 0.88 9.27
N TYR A 77 11.49 1.72 8.25
CA TYR A 77 12.03 1.31 6.95
C TYR A 77 13.38 0.58 7.06
N LYS A 78 14.31 1.06 7.91
CA LYS A 78 15.61 0.40 8.11
C LYS A 78 15.50 -0.95 8.80
N SER A 79 14.56 -1.07 9.74
CA SER A 79 14.35 -2.30 10.51
C SER A 79 13.71 -3.40 9.64
N GLU A 80 12.74 -3.03 8.81
CA GLU A 80 12.08 -3.96 7.89
C GLU A 80 13.01 -4.36 6.73
N ARG A 81 13.83 -3.43 6.23
CA ARG A 81 14.95 -3.71 5.30
C ARG A 81 15.93 -4.74 5.87
N ALA A 82 16.25 -4.66 7.15
CA ALA A 82 17.17 -5.60 7.80
C ALA A 82 16.55 -7.00 7.92
N LYS A 83 15.25 -7.08 8.25
CA LYS A 83 14.49 -8.35 8.25
C LYS A 83 14.40 -8.96 6.86
N LEU A 84 14.01 -8.16 5.85
CA LEU A 84 13.91 -8.59 4.46
C LEU A 84 15.27 -9.03 3.89
N ALA A 85 16.38 -8.40 4.29
CA ALA A 85 17.72 -8.83 3.89
C ALA A 85 18.14 -10.14 4.58
N SER A 86 17.74 -10.36 5.83
CA SER A 86 18.07 -11.57 6.58
C SER A 86 17.32 -12.82 6.08
N SER A 87 16.17 -12.66 5.43
CA SER A 87 15.44 -13.78 4.81
C SER A 87 16.08 -14.30 3.51
N PHE A 88 17.06 -13.60 2.93
CA PHE A 88 17.83 -14.08 1.76
C PHE A 88 19.19 -14.72 2.11
N VAL A 89 19.58 -14.75 3.40
CA VAL A 89 20.89 -15.29 3.83
C VAL A 89 20.80 -16.74 4.37
N ASN A 90 19.59 -17.31 4.48
CA ASN A 90 19.36 -18.69 4.91
C ASN A 90 18.88 -19.64 3.80
N LEU A 91 19.29 -19.40 2.55
CA LEU A 91 19.21 -20.38 1.45
C LEU A 91 20.59 -20.56 0.80
#